data_AF-A0A521V042-F1
#
_entry.id   AF-A0A521V042-F1
#
_cell.length_a   1.000
_cell.length_b   1.000
_cell.length_c   1.000
_cell.angle_alpha   90.00
_cell.angle_beta   90.00
_cell.angle_gamma   90.00
#
_symmetry.space_group_name_H-M   'P 1'
#
loop_
_entity.id
_entity.type
_entity.pdbx_description
1 polymer ?
#
loop_
_entity_poly.entity_id
_entity_poly.type
_entity_poly.pdbx_seq_one_letter_code
_entity_poly.pdbx_strand_id
1 'polypeptide(L)'
;MKKVNFKKILMALTVAVAFLFAGMNTVQAQQASLIGGPLVLPAQVNYANSDLAVQVLDAKIAEIIAQLKQLTPGSPVFNALNLQYVFYLQIKETIESGETVPQSIINGVLFVMSDNYGATKQQGIQLRDDAIVLLSD
;
A
#
# COMPACT_ATOMS: atom_id res chain seq x y z
N MET A 1 -20.87 -11.98 42.77
CA MET A 1 -20.17 -11.37 41.61
C MET A 1 -18.71 -11.80 41.66
N LYS A 2 -18.24 -12.63 40.72
CA LYS A 2 -16.84 -13.12 40.70
C LYS A 2 -15.92 -11.96 40.29
N LYS A 3 -14.97 -11.62 41.16
CA LYS A 3 -13.93 -10.61 40.88
C LYS A 3 -13.06 -11.12 39.73
N VAL A 4 -13.24 -10.55 38.55
CA VAL A 4 -12.40 -10.83 37.40
C VAL A 4 -11.04 -10.20 37.66
N ASN A 5 -10.00 -11.02 37.75
CA ASN A 5 -8.63 -10.58 37.98
C ASN A 5 -8.12 -9.84 36.74
N PHE A 6 -8.33 -8.53 36.70
CA PHE A 6 -7.97 -7.63 35.59
C PHE A 6 -6.50 -7.77 35.16
N LYS A 7 -5.60 -8.09 36.09
CA LYS A 7 -4.18 -8.36 35.80
C LYS A 7 -3.96 -9.55 34.86
N LYS A 8 -4.77 -10.61 34.95
CA LYS A 8 -4.63 -11.80 34.09
C LYS A 8 -5.21 -11.56 32.69
N ILE A 9 -6.27 -10.75 32.59
CA ILE A 9 -6.84 -10.35 31.30
C ILE A 9 -5.93 -9.36 30.59
N LEU A 10 -5.33 -8.41 31.31
CA LEU A 10 -4.43 -7.41 30.73
C LEU A 10 -3.15 -8.05 30.16
N MET A 11 -2.63 -9.12 30.80
CA MET A 11 -1.49 -9.90 30.28
C MET A 11 -1.86 -10.79 29.09
N ALA A 12 -3.09 -11.31 29.02
CA ALA A 12 -3.56 -12.04 27.85
C ALA A 12 -3.81 -11.10 26.65
N LEU A 13 -4.24 -9.86 26.92
CA LEU A 13 -4.48 -8.85 25.88
C LEU A 13 -3.19 -8.32 25.27
N THR A 14 -2.11 -8.15 26.06
CA THR A 14 -0.81 -7.73 25.52
C THR A 14 -0.11 -8.79 24.68
N VAL A 15 -0.33 -10.08 24.94
CA VAL A 15 0.18 -11.16 24.09
C VAL A 15 -0.57 -11.24 22.75
N ALA A 16 -1.87 -10.93 22.73
CA ALA A 16 -2.64 -10.88 21.49
C ALA A 16 -2.24 -9.69 20.57
N VAL A 17 -1.79 -8.57 21.14
CA VAL A 17 -1.31 -7.41 20.35
C VAL A 17 0.11 -7.64 19.79
N ALA A 18 0.92 -8.49 20.40
CA ALA A 18 2.23 -8.86 19.87
C ALA A 18 2.15 -9.69 18.57
N PHE A 19 1.03 -10.39 18.33
CA PHE A 19 0.81 -11.14 17.09
C PHE A 19 0.30 -10.30 15.93
N LEU A 20 -0.14 -9.06 16.15
CA LEU A 20 -0.49 -8.15 15.05
C LEU A 20 0.75 -7.54 14.36
N PHE A 21 1.95 -7.73 14.94
CA PHE A 21 3.21 -7.25 14.36
C PHE A 21 4.23 -8.38 14.09
N ALA A 22 3.88 -9.64 14.37
CA ALA A 22 4.73 -10.82 14.11
C ALA A 22 4.75 -11.26 12.63
N GLY A 23 4.29 -10.42 11.71
CA GLY A 23 4.53 -10.56 10.27
C GLY A 23 5.61 -9.62 9.72
N MET A 24 6.19 -8.75 10.55
CA MET A 24 7.16 -7.73 10.13
C MET A 24 8.58 -8.07 10.55
N ASN A 25 9.09 -9.26 10.28
CA ASN A 25 10.52 -9.56 10.43
C ASN A 25 10.95 -10.70 9.48
N THR A 26 11.17 -10.37 8.20
CA THR A 26 12.17 -11.04 7.32
C THR A 26 12.38 -10.37 5.95
N VAL A 27 11.59 -9.37 5.53
CA VAL A 27 11.80 -8.70 4.22
C VAL A 27 12.79 -7.52 4.28
N GLN A 28 13.53 -7.33 5.37
CA GLN A 28 14.44 -6.18 5.51
C GLN A 28 15.84 -6.38 4.90
N ALA A 29 16.20 -7.56 4.39
CA ALA A 29 17.55 -7.80 3.85
C ALA A 29 17.68 -7.67 2.33
N GLN A 30 16.58 -7.56 1.57
CA GLN A 30 16.64 -7.34 0.11
C GLN A 30 16.29 -5.91 -0.31
N GLN A 31 15.72 -5.08 0.57
CA GLN A 31 15.41 -3.68 0.26
C GLN A 31 16.64 -2.76 0.28
N ALA A 32 17.73 -3.12 0.96
CA ALA A 32 18.90 -2.23 1.10
C ALA A 32 19.61 -1.93 -0.24
N SER A 33 19.49 -2.78 -1.25
CA SER A 33 19.99 -2.50 -2.62
C SER A 33 18.98 -1.77 -3.52
N LEU A 34 17.74 -1.57 -3.08
CA LEU A 34 16.65 -0.95 -3.85
C LEU A 34 16.37 0.51 -3.46
N ILE A 35 16.85 0.98 -2.31
CA ILE A 35 16.60 2.36 -1.81
C ILE A 35 17.30 3.44 -2.68
N GLY A 36 18.20 3.04 -3.58
CA GLY A 36 18.84 3.90 -4.58
C GLY A 36 18.42 3.63 -6.02
N GLY A 37 17.55 2.64 -6.27
CA GLY A 37 17.21 2.19 -7.61
C GLY A 37 16.50 3.27 -8.43
N PRO A 38 16.66 3.27 -9.77
CA PRO A 38 15.85 4.11 -10.63
C PRO A 38 14.38 3.69 -10.54
N LEU A 39 13.44 4.59 -10.90
CA LEU A 39 12.00 4.32 -11.01
C LEU A 39 11.71 3.42 -12.23
N VAL A 40 12.43 2.31 -12.34
CA VAL A 40 12.36 1.36 -13.43
C VAL A 40 11.62 0.14 -12.92
N LEU A 41 10.71 -0.37 -13.74
CA LEU A 41 9.98 -1.59 -13.43
C LEU A 41 10.88 -2.82 -13.66
N PRO A 42 10.70 -3.91 -12.91
CA PRO A 42 11.47 -5.12 -13.15
C PRO A 42 11.11 -5.71 -14.52
N ALA A 43 12.12 -6.18 -15.25
CA ALA A 43 11.98 -6.59 -16.66
C ALA A 43 11.21 -7.90 -16.89
N GLN A 44 10.93 -8.68 -15.83
CA GLN A 44 10.33 -10.02 -15.93
C GLN A 44 9.12 -10.21 -14.99
N VAL A 45 8.29 -9.18 -14.82
CA VAL A 45 7.03 -9.33 -14.08
C VAL A 45 5.92 -9.64 -15.09
N ASN A 46 5.18 -10.72 -14.85
CA ASN A 46 3.93 -10.98 -15.53
C ASN A 46 2.83 -10.17 -14.85
N TYR A 47 2.39 -9.10 -15.50
CA TYR A 47 1.31 -8.28 -14.98
C TYR A 47 -0.04 -8.88 -15.37
N ALA A 48 -1.00 -8.75 -14.47
CA ALA A 48 -2.41 -9.03 -14.77
C ALA A 48 -2.84 -8.27 -16.03
N ASN A 49 -3.77 -8.85 -16.78
CA ASN A 49 -4.43 -8.13 -17.88
C ASN A 49 -5.24 -6.93 -17.33
N SER A 50 -5.58 -5.97 -18.19
CA SER A 50 -6.26 -4.73 -17.79
C SER A 50 -7.57 -4.96 -17.01
N ASP A 51 -8.41 -5.91 -17.43
CA ASP A 51 -9.69 -6.18 -16.76
C ASP A 51 -9.50 -6.73 -15.34
N LEU A 52 -8.56 -7.66 -15.17
CA LEU A 52 -8.22 -8.22 -13.86
C LEU A 52 -7.56 -7.16 -12.98
N ALA A 53 -6.65 -6.36 -13.53
CA ALA A 53 -5.98 -5.29 -12.80
C ALA A 53 -6.99 -4.27 -12.26
N VAL A 54 -7.97 -3.84 -13.07
CA VAL A 54 -9.03 -2.92 -12.63
C VAL A 54 -9.87 -3.54 -11.49
N GLN A 55 -10.24 -4.82 -11.58
CA GLN A 55 -10.98 -5.50 -10.50
C GLN A 55 -10.21 -5.55 -9.18
N VAL A 56 -8.91 -5.88 -9.26
CA VAL A 56 -8.03 -5.92 -8.08
C VAL A 56 -7.87 -4.51 -7.48
N LEU A 57 -7.73 -3.49 -8.33
CA LEU A 57 -7.64 -2.09 -7.90
C LEU A 57 -8.94 -1.62 -7.24
N ASP A 58 -10.11 -1.97 -7.78
CA ASP A 58 -11.40 -1.63 -7.19
C ASP A 58 -11.55 -2.21 -5.78
N ALA A 59 -11.18 -3.48 -5.60
CA ALA A 59 -11.18 -4.12 -4.29
C ALA A 59 -10.22 -3.40 -3.31
N LYS A 60 -9.00 -3.06 -3.77
CA LYS A 60 -8.01 -2.38 -2.94
C LYS A 60 -8.44 -0.96 -2.57
N ILE A 61 -9.01 -0.21 -3.51
CA ILE A 61 -9.52 1.14 -3.29
C ILE A 61 -10.67 1.11 -2.28
N ALA A 62 -11.60 0.16 -2.41
CA ALA A 62 -12.70 0.00 -1.46
C ALA A 62 -12.21 -0.31 -0.05
N GLU A 63 -11.18 -1.17 0.09
CA GLU A 63 -10.52 -1.46 1.36
C GLU A 63 -9.93 -0.19 2.00
N ILE A 64 -9.16 0.59 1.23
CA ILE A 64 -8.53 1.82 1.71
C ILE A 64 -9.59 2.85 2.13
N ILE A 65 -10.66 3.02 1.35
CA ILE A 65 -11.78 3.91 1.72
C ILE A 65 -12.40 3.48 3.06
N ALA A 66 -12.60 2.19 3.28
CA ALA A 66 -13.15 1.67 4.53
C ALA A 66 -12.24 1.96 5.73
N GLN A 67 -10.92 1.90 5.54
CA GLN A 67 -9.93 2.25 6.56
C GLN A 67 -9.90 3.77 6.82
N LEU A 68 -9.88 4.60 5.78
CA LEU A 68 -9.88 6.06 5.89
C LEU A 68 -11.08 6.60 6.69
N LYS A 69 -12.27 6.00 6.52
CA LYS A 69 -13.48 6.36 7.27
C LYS A 69 -13.37 6.16 8.79
N GLN A 70 -12.43 5.33 9.24
CA GLN A 70 -12.22 5.03 10.65
C GLN A 70 -11.12 5.91 11.28
N LEU A 71 -10.45 6.75 10.47
CA LEU A 71 -9.30 7.53 10.89
C LEU A 71 -9.64 9.01 10.96
N THR A 72 -8.95 9.71 11.87
CA THR A 72 -9.04 11.17 11.97
C THR A 72 -8.34 11.81 10.77
N PRO A 73 -9.02 12.66 9.97
CA PRO A 73 -8.42 13.40 8.87
C PRO A 73 -7.20 14.22 9.33
N GLY A 74 -6.16 14.24 8.51
CA GLY A 74 -4.90 14.96 8.80
C GLY A 74 -3.95 14.24 9.75
N SER A 75 -4.34 13.12 10.36
CA SER A 75 -3.39 12.27 11.09
C SER A 75 -2.33 11.68 10.14
N PRO A 76 -1.11 11.37 10.62
CA PRO A 76 -0.07 10.78 9.78
C PRO A 76 -0.52 9.49 9.08
N VAL A 77 -1.28 8.64 9.78
CA VAL A 77 -1.83 7.39 9.24
C VAL A 77 -2.87 7.66 8.15
N PHE A 78 -3.76 8.64 8.39
CA PHE A 78 -4.72 9.07 7.37
C PHE A 78 -4.00 9.58 6.11
N ASN A 79 -3.00 10.44 6.26
CA ASN A 79 -2.28 11.01 5.12
C ASN A 79 -1.55 9.93 4.31
N ALA A 80 -0.95 8.94 4.98
CA ALA A 80 -0.30 7.81 4.31
C ALA A 80 -1.29 6.94 3.54
N LEU A 81 -2.46 6.61 4.12
CA LEU A 81 -3.51 5.86 3.43
C LEU A 81 -4.16 6.67 2.31
N ASN A 82 -4.32 7.98 2.50
CA ASN A 82 -4.85 8.85 1.45
C ASN A 82 -3.88 8.92 0.26
N LEU A 83 -2.57 8.92 0.51
CA LEU A 83 -1.58 8.85 -0.56
C LEU A 83 -1.68 7.52 -1.34
N GLN A 84 -1.84 6.40 -0.64
CA GLN A 84 -2.09 5.10 -1.29
C GLN A 84 -3.38 5.11 -2.10
N TYR A 85 -4.46 5.67 -1.56
CA TYR A 85 -5.75 5.79 -2.25
C TYR A 85 -5.58 6.54 -3.59
N VAL A 86 -4.96 7.72 -3.55
CA VAL A 86 -4.72 8.55 -4.73
C VAL A 86 -3.84 7.82 -5.74
N PHE A 87 -2.78 7.15 -5.27
CA PHE A 87 -1.89 6.36 -6.11
C PHE A 87 -2.64 5.25 -6.88
N TYR A 88 -3.41 4.41 -6.18
CA TYR A 88 -4.14 3.31 -6.82
C TYR A 88 -5.29 3.80 -7.70
N LEU A 89 -5.93 4.91 -7.34
CA LEU A 89 -6.93 5.56 -8.17
C LEU A 89 -6.32 6.02 -9.51
N GLN A 90 -5.16 6.67 -9.48
CA GLN A 90 -4.48 7.11 -10.69
C GLN A 90 -4.06 5.94 -11.59
N ILE A 91 -3.59 4.83 -11.01
CA ILE A 91 -3.29 3.61 -11.78
C ILE A 91 -4.55 3.12 -12.48
N LYS A 92 -5.67 3.02 -11.76
CA LYS A 92 -6.94 2.58 -12.33
C LYS A 92 -7.37 3.48 -13.49
N GLU A 93 -7.39 4.79 -13.29
CA GLU A 93 -7.82 5.76 -14.31
C GLU A 93 -6.95 5.69 -15.57
N THR A 94 -5.65 5.43 -15.43
CA THR A 94 -4.74 5.30 -16.57
C THR A 94 -4.95 3.98 -17.34
N ILE A 95 -5.19 2.87 -16.64
CA ILE A 95 -5.57 1.60 -17.29
C ILE A 95 -6.90 1.76 -18.05
N GLU A 96 -7.91 2.38 -17.43
CA GLU A 96 -9.21 2.64 -18.06
C GLU A 96 -9.10 3.59 -19.26
N SER A 97 -8.08 4.44 -19.29
CA SER A 97 -7.75 5.30 -20.44
C SER A 97 -6.98 4.59 -21.56
N GLY A 98 -6.68 3.29 -21.40
CA GLY A 98 -6.04 2.45 -22.41
C GLY A 98 -4.54 2.23 -22.21
N GLU A 99 -3.95 2.68 -21.10
CA GLU A 99 -2.55 2.41 -20.79
C GLU A 99 -2.32 0.97 -20.29
N THR A 100 -1.10 0.47 -20.47
CA THR A 100 -0.70 -0.83 -19.92
C THR A 100 -0.54 -0.75 -18.39
N VAL A 101 -0.71 -1.87 -17.68
CA VAL A 101 -0.50 -1.93 -16.22
C VAL A 101 0.89 -1.40 -15.80
N PRO A 102 2.00 -1.80 -16.45
CA PRO A 102 3.33 -1.23 -16.17
C PRO A 102 3.35 0.30 -16.29
N GLN A 103 2.87 0.84 -17.41
CA GLN A 103 2.89 2.28 -17.65
C GLN A 103 2.01 3.03 -16.63
N SER A 104 0.89 2.44 -16.25
CA SER A 104 -0.05 2.98 -15.26
C SER A 104 0.57 3.07 -13.88
N ILE A 105 1.37 2.07 -13.46
CA ILE A 105 2.15 2.12 -12.21
C ILE A 105 3.15 3.29 -12.23
N ILE A 106 3.88 3.47 -13.33
CA ILE A 106 4.81 4.60 -13.49
C ILE A 106 4.07 5.93 -13.40
N ASN A 107 2.95 6.06 -14.11
CA ASN A 107 2.12 7.27 -14.09
C ASN A 107 1.58 7.57 -12.68
N GLY A 108 1.16 6.55 -11.94
CA GLY A 108 0.75 6.66 -10.54
C GLY A 108 1.87 7.20 -9.65
N VAL A 109 3.10 6.69 -9.80
CA VAL A 109 4.26 7.16 -9.02
C VAL A 109 4.55 8.62 -9.34
N LEU A 110 4.61 8.98 -10.62
CA LEU A 110 4.85 10.37 -11.05
C LEU A 110 3.77 11.32 -10.52
N PHE A 111 2.51 10.87 -10.51
CA PHE A 111 1.40 11.66 -10.01
C PHE A 111 1.51 11.96 -8.51
N VAL A 112 1.77 10.95 -7.68
CA VAL A 112 1.89 11.18 -6.22
C VAL A 112 3.19 11.87 -5.83
N MET A 113 4.23 11.78 -6.65
CA MET A 113 5.47 12.54 -6.48
C MET A 113 5.39 13.99 -6.97
N SER A 114 4.31 14.36 -7.68
CA SER A 114 4.08 15.75 -8.09
C SER A 114 3.86 16.65 -6.88
N ASP A 115 4.07 17.96 -7.06
CA ASP A 115 3.94 18.97 -6.00
C ASP A 115 2.56 18.99 -5.32
N ASN A 116 1.53 18.44 -5.98
CA ASN A 116 0.17 18.35 -5.44
C ASN A 116 0.03 17.36 -4.28
N TYR A 117 0.86 16.30 -4.24
CA TYR A 117 0.80 15.24 -3.23
C TYR A 117 2.11 15.05 -2.46
N GLY A 118 3.23 15.47 -3.04
CA GLY A 118 4.51 15.61 -2.34
C GLY A 118 5.09 14.30 -1.79
N ALA A 119 4.78 13.15 -2.41
CA ALA A 119 5.38 11.89 -1.99
C ALA A 119 6.90 11.95 -2.11
N THR A 120 7.60 11.53 -1.06
CA THR A 120 9.05 11.37 -1.11
C THR A 120 9.41 10.25 -2.10
N LYS A 121 10.62 10.31 -2.66
CA LYS A 121 11.13 9.24 -3.55
C LYS A 121 11.02 7.85 -2.91
N GLN A 122 11.29 7.74 -1.61
CA GLN A 122 11.19 6.48 -0.88
C GLN A 122 9.74 5.97 -0.80
N GLN A 123 8.77 6.87 -0.56
CA GLN A 123 7.36 6.51 -0.60
C GLN A 123 6.92 6.09 -2.01
N GLY A 124 7.38 6.79 -3.06
CA GLY A 124 7.11 6.42 -4.45
C GLY A 124 7.65 5.03 -4.81
N ILE A 125 8.88 4.70 -4.38
CA ILE A 125 9.47 3.36 -4.55
C ILE A 125 8.64 2.29 -3.81
N GLN A 126 8.26 2.55 -2.56
CA GLN A 126 7.45 1.60 -1.79
C GLN A 126 6.09 1.36 -2.46
N LEU A 127 5.39 2.42 -2.87
CA LEU A 127 4.11 2.33 -3.56
C LEU A 127 4.21 1.57 -4.88
N ARG A 128 5.27 1.82 -5.66
CA ARG A 128 5.56 1.06 -6.89
C ARG A 128 5.69 -0.43 -6.59
N ASP A 129 6.50 -0.78 -5.60
CA ASP A 129 6.79 -2.18 -5.27
C ASP A 129 5.52 -2.88 -4.74
N ASP A 130 4.71 -2.19 -3.93
CA ASP A 130 3.41 -2.69 -3.46
C ASP A 130 2.43 -2.90 -4.63
N ALA A 131 2.37 -1.99 -5.60
CA ALA A 131 1.55 -2.14 -6.80
C ALA A 131 2.02 -3.28 -7.70
N ILE A 132 3.34 -3.48 -7.85
CA ILE A 132 3.89 -4.61 -8.60
C ILE A 132 3.42 -5.92 -7.97
N VAL A 133 3.51 -6.05 -6.65
CA VAL A 133 3.05 -7.25 -5.93
C VAL A 133 1.53 -7.44 -6.05
N LEU A 134 0.76 -6.35 -5.99
CA LEU A 134 -0.70 -6.41 -6.07
C LEU A 134 -1.19 -6.79 -7.47
N LEU A 135 -0.50 -6.34 -8.52
CA LEU A 135 -0.95 -6.42 -9.92
C LEU A 135 -0.15 -7.43 -10.76
N SER A 136 0.71 -8.22 -10.13
CA SER A 136 1.35 -9.38 -10.75
C SER A 136 0.47 -10.63 -10.60
N ASP A 137 0.41 -11.44 -11.67
CA ASP A 137 -0.23 -12.77 -11.67
C ASP A 137 0.66 -13.85 -11.02
#